data_AF-A0A0P7G498-F1
#
_entry.id   AF-A0A0P7G498-F1
#
_cell.length_a   1.000
_cell.length_b   1.000
_cell.length_c   1.000
_cell.angle_alpha   90.00
_cell.angle_beta   90.00
_cell.angle_gamma   90.00
#
_symmetry.space_group_name_H-M   'P 1'
#
loop_
_entity.id
_entity.type
_entity.pdbx_description
1 polymer ?
#
loop_
_entity_poly.entity_id
_entity_poly.type
_entity_poly.pdbx_seq_one_letter_code
_entity_poly.pdbx_strand_id
1 'polypeptide(L)'
;MPKSKPRKKAVSKKKQARRAEHEVNAMLRGETAYFSDEAEALLAGRGWISERDQPGGADQGDAWYWMPSQLPAYLEEGEPVPTSIYPSSETTFVSQLATPDGSVPPEAQTEYASLAELEADLDRLQAYRVPADSWTALPAGEDETPADLIDSISEEWELIAELIHFPYSTDQGPRSFAAVEQAVQDGRLTEYAYRSVLAGRGTPGA
;
A
#
# COMPACT_ATOMS: atom_id res chain seq x y z
N MET A 1 -10.62 35.93 18.77
CA MET A 1 -11.02 34.52 18.55
C MET A 1 -10.77 34.18 17.09
N PRO A 2 -9.80 33.33 16.74
CA PRO A 2 -9.68 32.82 15.38
C PRO A 2 -10.53 31.55 15.23
N LYS A 3 -11.41 31.53 14.22
CA LYS A 3 -12.25 30.39 13.86
C LYS A 3 -11.37 29.29 13.25
N SER A 4 -11.12 28.20 13.98
CA SER A 4 -10.45 27.00 13.46
C SER A 4 -11.44 26.11 12.69
N LYS A 5 -10.95 25.52 11.61
CA LYS A 5 -11.67 25.02 10.41
C LYS A 5 -12.60 23.82 10.67
N PRO A 6 -13.69 23.65 9.89
CA PRO A 6 -14.58 22.46 9.92
C PRO A 6 -13.99 21.18 9.26
N ARG A 7 -12.71 21.16 8.88
CA ARG A 7 -12.12 20.09 8.04
C ARG A 7 -11.96 18.71 8.70
N LYS A 8 -12.03 18.61 10.03
CA LYS A 8 -11.74 17.34 10.74
C LYS A 8 -12.89 16.33 10.83
N LYS A 9 -14.13 16.67 10.44
CA LYS A 9 -15.30 15.80 10.67
C LYS A 9 -15.87 15.06 9.46
N ALA A 10 -15.47 15.43 8.23
CA ALA A 10 -15.94 14.75 7.01
C ALA A 10 -15.03 13.57 6.62
N VAL A 11 -13.72 13.69 6.87
CA VAL A 11 -12.70 12.69 6.51
C VAL A 11 -12.86 11.40 7.33
N SER A 12 -13.28 11.49 8.60
CA SER A 12 -13.45 10.31 9.46
C SER A 12 -14.64 9.42 9.08
N LYS A 13 -15.61 9.93 8.29
CA LYS A 13 -16.80 9.15 7.90
C LYS A 13 -16.61 8.34 6.62
N LYS A 14 -15.75 8.77 5.69
CA LYS A 14 -15.40 8.00 4.47
C LYS A 14 -14.28 6.98 4.73
N LYS A 15 -13.34 7.25 5.65
CA LYS A 15 -12.32 6.28 6.11
C LYS A 15 -12.91 4.98 6.68
N GLN A 16 -14.13 5.05 7.22
CA GLN A 16 -14.85 3.89 7.73
C GLN A 16 -15.52 3.06 6.62
N ALA A 17 -15.77 3.63 5.43
CA ALA A 17 -16.44 2.94 4.33
C ALA A 17 -15.49 2.09 3.46
N ARG A 18 -14.22 2.50 3.35
CA ARG A 18 -13.16 1.71 2.66
C ARG A 18 -12.55 0.64 3.53
N ARG A 19 -12.40 0.92 4.83
CA ARG A 19 -12.32 -0.16 5.81
C ARG A 19 -13.54 -1.07 5.67
N ALA A 20 -14.76 -0.57 5.55
CA ALA A 20 -15.91 -1.47 5.37
C ALA A 20 -15.94 -2.30 4.07
N GLU A 21 -15.07 -2.09 3.07
CA GLU A 21 -14.92 -2.96 1.89
C GLU A 21 -13.72 -3.92 1.97
N HIS A 22 -12.64 -3.57 2.69
CA HIS A 22 -11.51 -4.49 2.96
C HIS A 22 -11.65 -5.25 4.29
N GLU A 23 -12.34 -4.67 5.28
CA GLU A 23 -12.99 -5.37 6.40
C GLU A 23 -13.99 -6.40 5.86
N VAL A 24 -14.38 -6.41 4.57
CA VAL A 24 -15.27 -7.45 4.01
C VAL A 24 -14.63 -8.83 4.03
N ASN A 25 -13.31 -8.95 3.92
CA ASN A 25 -12.66 -10.27 3.91
C ASN A 25 -12.88 -11.06 5.20
N ALA A 26 -13.27 -10.39 6.31
CA ALA A 26 -13.70 -11.08 7.53
C ALA A 26 -15.02 -10.54 8.16
N MET A 27 -15.29 -9.24 8.17
CA MET A 27 -16.39 -8.63 8.95
C MET A 27 -17.79 -8.70 8.31
N LEU A 28 -17.96 -8.87 6.98
CA LEU A 28 -19.30 -8.75 6.38
C LEU A 28 -20.00 -10.08 6.01
N ARG A 29 -19.36 -11.24 6.23
CA ARG A 29 -20.02 -12.55 6.01
C ARG A 29 -19.86 -13.58 7.13
N GLY A 30 -19.04 -13.35 8.14
CA GLY A 30 -18.75 -14.37 9.16
C GLY A 30 -17.95 -15.56 8.63
N GLU A 31 -17.11 -15.31 7.63
CA GLU A 31 -16.25 -16.32 6.98
C GLU A 31 -14.93 -16.51 7.75
N THR A 32 -14.28 -17.65 7.54
CA THR A 32 -13.02 -18.03 8.20
C THR A 32 -11.86 -17.27 7.56
N ALA A 33 -10.97 -16.67 8.36
CA ALA A 33 -9.73 -16.09 7.82
C ALA A 33 -8.85 -17.19 7.20
N TYR A 34 -8.37 -16.98 5.98
CA TYR A 34 -7.53 -17.93 5.26
C TYR A 34 -6.08 -17.48 5.22
N PHE A 35 -5.20 -18.46 5.39
CA PHE A 35 -3.76 -18.28 5.43
C PHE A 35 -3.13 -19.32 4.50
N SER A 36 -2.22 -18.90 3.63
CA SER A 36 -1.54 -19.78 2.68
C SER A 36 -0.03 -19.52 2.70
N ASP A 37 0.72 -20.43 3.32
CA ASP A 37 2.19 -20.36 3.36
C ASP A 37 2.83 -20.52 1.97
N GLU A 38 2.17 -21.27 1.08
CA GLU A 38 2.62 -21.44 -0.31
C GLU A 38 2.44 -20.15 -1.11
N ALA A 39 1.30 -19.46 -0.96
CA ALA A 39 1.08 -18.17 -1.58
C ALA A 39 2.00 -17.09 -0.99
N GLU A 40 2.23 -17.12 0.32
CA GLU A 40 3.21 -16.24 0.99
C GLU A 40 4.59 -16.40 0.37
N ALA A 41 5.10 -17.64 0.28
CA ALA A 41 6.40 -17.91 -0.30
C ALA A 41 6.51 -17.46 -1.77
N LEU A 42 5.46 -17.69 -2.57
CA LEU A 42 5.42 -17.29 -3.97
C LEU A 42 5.40 -15.77 -4.12
N LEU A 43 4.49 -15.08 -3.44
CA LEU A 43 4.21 -13.67 -3.62
C LEU A 43 5.32 -12.82 -3.00
N ALA A 44 5.75 -13.12 -1.77
CA ALA A 44 6.89 -12.44 -1.15
C ALA A 44 8.19 -12.69 -1.93
N GLY A 45 8.41 -13.91 -2.43
CA GLY A 45 9.53 -14.24 -3.31
C GLY A 45 9.54 -13.46 -4.63
N ARG A 46 8.36 -12.99 -5.08
CA ARG A 46 8.19 -12.12 -6.25
C ARG A 46 8.12 -10.63 -5.90
N GLY A 47 8.38 -10.24 -4.65
CA GLY A 47 8.45 -8.84 -4.22
C GLY A 47 7.09 -8.21 -3.89
N TRP A 48 6.03 -9.00 -3.75
CA TRP A 48 4.79 -8.52 -3.14
C TRP A 48 4.99 -8.32 -1.64
N ILE A 49 4.33 -7.32 -1.08
CA ILE A 49 4.40 -7.02 0.34
C ILE A 49 3.28 -7.74 1.08
N SER A 50 3.64 -8.64 1.99
CA SER A 50 2.70 -9.41 2.80
C SER A 50 2.18 -8.60 3.98
N GLU A 51 0.86 -8.61 4.21
CA GLU A 51 0.25 -8.04 5.41
C GLU A 51 0.69 -8.77 6.69
N ARG A 52 1.18 -10.02 6.59
CA ARG A 52 1.75 -10.74 7.73
C ARG A 52 2.93 -9.99 8.37
N ASP A 53 3.67 -9.24 7.57
CA ASP A 53 4.83 -8.47 8.01
C ASP A 53 4.45 -7.15 8.69
N GLN A 54 3.17 -6.74 8.65
CA GLN A 54 2.72 -5.53 9.34
C GLN A 54 2.84 -5.67 10.86
N PRO A 55 3.10 -4.56 11.59
CA PRO A 55 2.96 -4.54 13.03
C PRO A 55 1.52 -4.88 13.44
N GLY A 56 1.35 -6.03 14.11
CA GLY A 56 0.02 -6.57 14.46
C GLY A 56 -0.38 -7.78 13.62
N GLY A 57 0.30 -8.03 12.50
CA GLY A 57 0.09 -9.18 11.63
C GLY A 57 -1.23 -9.16 10.87
N ALA A 58 -1.50 -10.28 10.19
CA ALA A 58 -2.67 -10.47 9.33
C ALA A 58 -3.88 -10.98 10.13
N ASP A 59 -4.39 -10.18 11.08
CA ASP A 59 -5.52 -10.53 11.95
C ASP A 59 -6.81 -10.90 11.17
N GLN A 60 -6.89 -10.52 9.90
CA GLN A 60 -8.06 -10.72 9.02
C GLN A 60 -7.82 -11.74 7.89
N GLY A 61 -6.74 -12.51 7.96
CA GLY A 61 -6.30 -13.40 6.88
C GLY A 61 -5.26 -12.73 5.97
N ASP A 62 -4.66 -13.52 5.09
CA ASP A 62 -3.57 -13.01 4.27
C ASP A 62 -4.03 -11.98 3.24
N ALA A 63 -3.18 -10.97 3.04
CA ALA A 63 -3.23 -10.14 1.86
C ALA A 63 -1.81 -9.78 1.41
N TRP A 64 -1.65 -9.62 0.11
CA TRP A 64 -0.40 -9.23 -0.52
C TRP A 64 -0.61 -8.05 -1.43
N TYR A 65 0.32 -7.11 -1.40
CA TYR A 65 0.22 -5.86 -2.13
C TYR A 65 1.38 -5.68 -3.09
N TRP A 66 1.07 -5.37 -4.34
CA TRP A 66 2.07 -5.01 -5.33
C TRP A 66 2.33 -3.50 -5.27
N MET A 67 3.41 -3.12 -4.60
CA MET A 67 3.72 -1.71 -4.33
C MET A 67 4.16 -0.85 -5.53
N PRO A 68 4.61 -1.40 -6.67
CA PRO A 68 4.82 -0.59 -7.87
C PRO A 68 3.52 -0.02 -8.46
N SER A 69 2.34 -0.45 -8.00
CA SER A 69 1.09 0.29 -8.21
C SER A 69 0.99 1.48 -7.24
N GLN A 70 1.60 2.57 -7.69
CA GLN A 70 1.59 3.99 -7.29
C GLN A 70 0.48 4.48 -6.33
N LEU A 71 0.88 5.33 -5.37
CA LEU A 71 0.02 6.14 -4.49
C LEU A 71 0.69 7.48 -4.11
N PRO A 72 0.09 8.71 -4.08
CA PRO A 72 -1.27 9.15 -4.46
C PRO A 72 -1.34 10.41 -5.38
N ALA A 73 -2.55 10.79 -5.84
CA ALA A 73 -2.84 12.12 -6.42
C ALA A 73 -3.94 12.82 -5.58
N TYR A 74 -3.56 13.31 -4.39
CA TYR A 74 -4.38 14.00 -3.36
C TYR A 74 -5.68 13.29 -2.89
N LEU A 75 -5.83 13.10 -1.57
CA LEU A 75 -7.07 12.65 -0.93
C LEU A 75 -8.20 13.70 -1.04
N GLU A 76 -8.87 13.78 -2.20
CA GLU A 76 -10.26 14.23 -2.37
C GLU A 76 -10.87 13.45 -3.56
N GLU A 77 -11.67 12.43 -3.23
CA GLU A 77 -12.32 11.46 -4.14
C GLU A 77 -11.37 10.59 -4.98
N GLY A 78 -10.51 9.86 -4.26
CA GLY A 78 -10.06 8.54 -4.67
C GLY A 78 -8.77 8.09 -4.02
N GLU A 79 -8.73 6.89 -3.44
CA GLU A 79 -7.53 6.35 -2.80
C GLU A 79 -6.98 5.26 -3.72
N PRO A 80 -5.91 5.49 -4.49
CA PRO A 80 -5.31 4.42 -5.26
C PRO A 80 -4.99 3.26 -4.31
N VAL A 81 -5.55 2.08 -4.55
CA VAL A 81 -5.17 0.89 -3.75
C VAL A 81 -4.18 0.11 -4.59
N PRO A 82 -3.07 -0.38 -4.03
CA PRO A 82 -2.19 -1.29 -4.76
C PRO A 82 -2.99 -2.46 -5.34
N THR A 83 -2.45 -3.09 -6.38
CA THR A 83 -2.96 -4.40 -6.79
C THR A 83 -2.82 -5.31 -5.58
N SER A 84 -3.93 -5.84 -5.11
CA SER A 84 -3.98 -6.71 -3.94
C SER A 84 -4.34 -8.12 -4.36
N ILE A 85 -3.81 -9.09 -3.64
CA ILE A 85 -4.22 -10.49 -3.71
C ILE A 85 -4.59 -10.91 -2.30
N TYR A 86 -5.66 -11.68 -2.16
CA TYR A 86 -6.01 -12.34 -0.90
C TYR A 86 -6.66 -13.70 -1.19
N PRO A 87 -6.57 -14.66 -0.25
CA PRO A 87 -7.26 -15.93 -0.37
C PRO A 87 -8.75 -15.74 -0.07
N SER A 88 -9.62 -16.30 -0.90
CA SER A 88 -11.08 -16.36 -0.66
C SER A 88 -11.53 -17.70 -0.07
N SER A 89 -10.67 -18.73 -0.16
CA SER A 89 -10.83 -20.02 0.53
C SER A 89 -9.46 -20.67 0.71
N GLU A 90 -9.40 -21.91 1.21
CA GLU A 90 -8.15 -22.66 1.35
C GLU A 90 -7.38 -22.80 0.01
N THR A 91 -8.08 -22.76 -1.12
CA THR A 91 -7.47 -23.00 -2.44
C THR A 91 -7.71 -21.88 -3.46
N THR A 92 -8.60 -20.93 -3.18
CA THR A 92 -9.00 -19.91 -4.15
C THR A 92 -8.49 -18.53 -3.76
N PHE A 93 -8.25 -17.69 -4.75
CA PHE A 93 -7.67 -16.36 -4.58
C PHE A 93 -8.46 -15.32 -5.36
N VAL A 94 -8.39 -14.08 -4.92
CA VAL A 94 -8.93 -12.93 -5.64
C VAL A 94 -7.83 -11.91 -5.79
N SER A 95 -7.64 -11.41 -7.01
CA SER A 95 -6.88 -10.19 -7.24
C SER A 95 -7.84 -9.03 -7.42
N GLN A 96 -7.55 -7.92 -6.77
CA GLN A 96 -8.25 -6.65 -6.97
C GLN A 96 -7.28 -5.61 -7.50
N LEU A 97 -7.69 -4.95 -8.56
CA LEU A 97 -6.97 -3.82 -9.11
C LEU A 97 -7.79 -2.56 -8.91
N ALA A 98 -7.34 -1.68 -8.03
CA ALA A 98 -8.02 -0.41 -7.86
C ALA A 98 -7.74 0.53 -9.03
N THR A 99 -8.76 1.31 -9.36
CA THR A 99 -8.68 2.42 -10.29
C THR A 99 -8.03 3.63 -9.61
N PRO A 100 -7.66 4.69 -10.36
CA PRO A 100 -7.11 5.90 -9.77
C PRO A 100 -8.05 6.59 -8.77
N ASP A 101 -9.37 6.40 -8.91
CA ASP A 101 -10.35 6.91 -7.93
C ASP A 101 -10.50 5.97 -6.70
N GLY A 102 -9.71 4.91 -6.64
CA GLY A 102 -9.68 3.95 -5.57
C GLY A 102 -10.92 3.08 -5.43
N SER A 103 -11.77 3.04 -6.44
CA SER A 103 -12.78 1.99 -6.56
C SER A 103 -12.15 0.75 -7.17
N VAL A 104 -12.68 -0.41 -6.79
CA VAL A 104 -12.36 -1.69 -7.43
C VAL A 104 -13.60 -2.12 -8.21
N PRO A 105 -13.74 -1.70 -9.48
CA PRO A 105 -14.91 -2.08 -10.26
C PRO A 105 -14.90 -3.60 -10.50
N PRO A 106 -16.07 -4.25 -10.66
CA PRO A 106 -16.14 -5.70 -10.81
C PRO A 106 -15.24 -6.27 -11.92
N GLU A 107 -15.07 -5.54 -13.02
CA GLU A 107 -14.20 -5.92 -14.13
C GLU A 107 -12.69 -5.84 -13.81
N ALA A 108 -12.32 -5.18 -12.72
CA ALA A 108 -10.94 -5.11 -12.22
C ALA A 108 -10.69 -6.13 -11.08
N GLN A 109 -11.64 -7.05 -10.88
CA GLN A 109 -11.50 -8.20 -9.99
C GLN A 109 -11.31 -9.46 -10.83
N THR A 110 -10.47 -10.37 -10.35
CA THR A 110 -10.28 -11.67 -10.98
C THR A 110 -10.19 -12.72 -9.89
N GLU A 111 -11.04 -13.74 -9.99
CA GLU A 111 -11.01 -14.91 -9.10
C GLU A 111 -10.17 -16.01 -9.76
N TYR A 112 -9.34 -16.66 -8.95
CA TYR A 112 -8.52 -17.80 -9.35
C TYR A 112 -8.96 -19.02 -8.55
N ALA A 113 -9.18 -20.14 -9.23
CA ALA A 113 -9.61 -21.37 -8.60
C ALA A 113 -8.46 -22.11 -7.90
N SER A 114 -7.21 -21.69 -8.14
CA SER A 114 -6.01 -22.29 -7.56
C SER A 114 -4.84 -21.30 -7.51
N LEU A 115 -3.82 -21.62 -6.71
CA LEU A 115 -2.55 -20.89 -6.70
C LEU A 115 -1.83 -20.93 -8.06
N ALA A 116 -1.96 -22.04 -8.80
CA ALA A 116 -1.34 -22.19 -10.12
C ALA A 116 -1.95 -21.25 -11.17
N GLU A 117 -3.27 -21.03 -11.10
CA GLU A 117 -3.94 -20.04 -11.97
C GLU A 117 -3.51 -18.61 -11.63
N LEU A 118 -3.39 -18.31 -10.33
CA LEU A 118 -2.86 -17.02 -9.88
C LEU A 118 -1.42 -16.81 -10.37
N GLU A 119 -0.54 -17.79 -10.16
CA GLU A 119 0.88 -17.73 -10.57
C GLU A 119 1.02 -17.44 -12.06
N ALA A 120 0.20 -18.08 -12.90
CA ALA A 120 0.21 -17.88 -14.35
C ALA A 120 -0.15 -16.45 -14.77
N ASP A 121 -0.84 -15.69 -13.92
CA ASP A 121 -1.31 -14.33 -14.21
C ASP A 121 -0.51 -13.23 -13.49
N LEU A 122 0.40 -13.62 -12.59
CA LEU A 122 1.21 -12.66 -11.82
C LEU A 122 2.00 -11.70 -12.71
N ASP A 123 2.53 -12.15 -13.85
CA ASP A 123 3.28 -11.28 -14.75
C ASP A 123 2.39 -10.16 -15.33
N ARG A 124 1.11 -10.45 -15.62
CA ARG A 124 0.13 -9.45 -16.07
C ARG A 124 -0.21 -8.46 -14.95
N LEU A 125 -0.47 -8.97 -13.74
CA LEU A 125 -0.74 -8.14 -12.57
C LEU A 125 0.45 -7.22 -12.25
N GLN A 126 1.65 -7.78 -12.28
CA GLN A 126 2.90 -7.06 -12.04
C GLN A 126 3.31 -6.14 -13.19
N ALA A 127 2.73 -6.27 -14.38
CA ALA A 127 2.90 -5.30 -15.47
C ALA A 127 2.02 -4.06 -15.28
N TYR A 128 0.95 -4.16 -14.50
CA TYR A 128 0.09 -3.01 -14.25
C TYR A 128 0.82 -1.97 -13.41
N ARG A 129 0.98 -0.78 -13.99
CA ARG A 129 1.48 0.43 -13.34
C ARG A 129 0.45 1.50 -13.60
N VAL A 130 0.14 2.28 -12.57
CA VAL A 130 -0.58 3.53 -12.81
C VAL A 130 0.33 4.41 -13.72
N PRO A 131 -0.21 5.19 -14.67
CA PRO A 131 0.61 6.04 -15.52
C PRO A 131 1.28 7.19 -14.73
N ALA A 132 2.56 7.46 -15.00
CA ALA A 132 3.32 8.48 -14.27
C ALA A 132 2.74 9.90 -14.39
N ASP A 133 2.04 10.20 -15.47
CA ASP A 133 1.35 11.47 -15.73
C ASP A 133 -0.02 11.59 -15.01
N SER A 134 -0.53 10.47 -14.49
CA SER A 134 -1.75 10.43 -13.67
C SER A 134 -1.43 10.60 -12.17
N TRP A 135 -0.16 10.79 -11.83
CA TRP A 135 0.30 11.03 -10.48
C TRP A 135 0.45 12.53 -10.19
N THR A 136 0.03 12.95 -8.99
CA THR A 136 0.29 14.30 -8.49
C THR A 136 0.83 14.18 -7.07
N ALA A 137 2.15 14.26 -6.93
CA ALA A 137 2.78 14.47 -5.63
C ALA A 137 2.05 15.57 -4.87
N LEU A 138 1.92 15.41 -3.55
CA LEU A 138 1.87 16.62 -2.74
C LEU A 138 3.15 17.40 -3.05
N PRO A 139 3.06 18.70 -3.38
CA PRO A 139 4.26 19.51 -3.50
C PRO A 139 4.93 19.48 -2.14
N ALA A 140 5.97 18.66 -2.01
CA ALA A 140 6.83 18.66 -0.84
C ALA A 140 7.26 20.11 -0.68
N GLY A 141 7.09 20.67 0.52
CA GLY A 141 7.63 21.99 0.79
C GLY A 141 9.10 22.01 0.37
N GLU A 142 9.59 23.13 -0.18
CA GLU A 142 10.98 23.23 -0.64
C GLU A 142 11.98 22.83 0.47
N ASP A 143 11.56 22.92 1.74
CA ASP A 143 12.33 22.55 2.93
C ASP A 143 11.90 21.22 3.61
N GLU A 144 10.84 20.54 3.15
CA GLU A 144 10.34 19.30 3.78
C GLU A 144 11.31 18.13 3.56
N THR A 145 11.60 17.39 4.62
CA THR A 145 12.50 16.23 4.61
C THR A 145 11.75 14.92 4.85
N PRO A 146 12.32 13.75 4.49
CA PRO A 146 11.75 12.46 4.84
C PRO A 146 11.55 12.29 6.36
N ALA A 147 12.42 12.90 7.18
CA ALA A 147 12.25 12.88 8.63
C ALA A 147 11.00 13.63 9.08
N ASP A 148 10.66 14.75 8.43
CA ASP A 148 9.43 15.50 8.72
C ASP A 148 8.18 14.69 8.38
N LEU A 149 8.20 13.95 7.27
CA LEU A 149 7.12 13.05 6.88
C LEU A 149 6.91 11.93 7.91
N ILE A 150 8.00 11.27 8.32
CA ILE A 150 7.98 10.18 9.31
C ILE A 150 7.44 10.65 10.66
N ASP A 151 7.75 11.87 11.07
CA ASP A 151 7.29 12.41 12.35
C ASP A 151 5.85 12.95 12.32
N SER A 152 5.32 13.27 11.13
CA SER A 152 4.04 13.97 10.99
C SER A 152 2.89 13.10 10.48
N ILE A 153 3.17 12.05 9.70
CA ILE A 153 2.17 11.17 9.12
C ILE A 153 1.97 9.95 10.01
N SER A 154 0.79 9.84 10.62
CA SER A 154 0.47 8.73 11.53
C SER A 154 -0.06 7.47 10.83
N GLU A 155 -0.51 7.59 9.58
CA GLU A 155 -1.10 6.49 8.83
C GLU A 155 -0.01 5.84 7.98
N GLU A 156 0.33 4.59 8.28
CA GLU A 156 1.49 3.91 7.69
C GLU A 156 1.44 3.84 6.16
N TRP A 157 0.27 3.58 5.57
CA TRP A 157 0.07 3.57 4.12
C TRP A 157 0.27 4.94 3.46
N GLU A 158 -0.16 6.01 4.13
CA GLU A 158 0.05 7.38 3.65
C GLU A 158 1.55 7.73 3.72
N LEU A 159 2.23 7.33 4.79
CA LEU A 159 3.67 7.53 4.93
C LEU A 159 4.47 6.76 3.87
N ILE A 160 4.13 5.49 3.63
CA ILE A 160 4.78 4.67 2.59
C ILE A 160 4.62 5.33 1.21
N ALA A 161 3.41 5.78 0.88
CA ALA A 161 3.12 6.46 -0.37
C ALA A 161 3.98 7.72 -0.56
N GLU A 162 3.98 8.60 0.44
CA GLU A 162 4.77 9.84 0.40
C GLU A 162 6.27 9.55 0.28
N LEU A 163 6.80 8.57 1.02
CA LEU A 163 8.21 8.18 0.94
C LEU A 163 8.58 7.50 -0.39
N ILE A 164 7.67 6.78 -1.05
CA ILE A 164 7.95 6.21 -2.38
C ILE A 164 8.26 7.34 -3.37
N HIS A 165 7.44 8.39 -3.37
CA HIS A 165 7.53 9.45 -4.39
C HIS A 165 8.24 10.72 -3.95
N PHE A 166 8.70 10.78 -2.70
CA PHE A 166 9.45 11.92 -2.21
C PHE A 166 10.60 12.25 -3.17
N PRO A 167 10.78 13.53 -3.56
CA PRO A 167 11.82 13.93 -4.49
C PRO A 167 13.17 13.99 -3.77
N TYR A 168 13.77 12.82 -3.56
CA TYR A 168 15.06 12.71 -2.88
C TYR A 168 16.16 13.44 -3.64
N SER A 169 17.01 14.13 -2.89
CA SER A 169 18.28 14.65 -3.42
C SER A 169 19.22 13.51 -3.75
N THR A 170 20.00 13.67 -4.83
CA THR A 170 21.13 12.79 -5.16
C THR A 170 22.30 12.98 -4.20
N ASP A 171 22.41 14.17 -3.60
CA ASP A 171 23.47 14.49 -2.64
C ASP A 171 23.11 13.95 -1.25
N GLN A 172 24.13 13.47 -0.54
CA GLN A 172 24.00 13.06 0.85
C GLN A 172 23.49 14.22 1.72
N GLY A 173 22.52 13.93 2.58
CA GLY A 173 21.95 14.94 3.48
C GLY A 173 20.50 14.67 3.88
N PRO A 174 19.84 15.63 4.54
CA PRO A 174 18.50 15.45 5.11
C PRO A 174 17.42 15.10 4.09
N ARG A 175 17.59 15.48 2.81
CA ARG A 175 16.66 15.16 1.72
C ARG A 175 17.05 13.91 0.92
N SER A 176 18.08 13.18 1.32
CA SER A 176 18.52 11.95 0.63
C SER A 176 17.78 10.71 1.16
N PHE A 177 17.80 9.61 0.39
CA PHE A 177 17.16 8.36 0.81
C PHE A 177 17.80 7.76 2.07
N ALA A 178 19.07 8.10 2.35
CA ALA A 178 19.75 7.68 3.57
C ALA A 178 19.04 8.13 4.86
N ALA A 179 18.22 9.19 4.80
CA ALA A 179 17.39 9.59 5.94
C ALA A 179 16.30 8.55 6.27
N VAL A 180 15.78 7.84 5.27
CA VAL A 180 14.80 6.75 5.44
C VAL A 180 15.49 5.51 6.00
N GLU A 181 16.67 5.18 5.47
CA GLU A 181 17.49 4.06 5.95
C GLU A 181 17.91 4.27 7.42
N GLN A 182 18.25 5.49 7.81
CA GLN A 182 18.55 5.80 9.20
C GLN A 182 17.30 5.70 10.08
N ALA A 183 16.13 6.15 9.59
CA ALA A 183 14.90 6.11 10.37
C ALA A 183 14.44 4.67 10.70
N VAL A 184 14.65 3.69 9.81
CA VAL A 184 14.38 2.28 10.13
C VAL A 184 15.37 1.74 11.16
N GLN A 185 16.66 2.11 11.09
CA GLN A 185 17.66 1.73 12.09
C GLN A 185 17.34 2.33 13.48
N ASP A 186 16.81 3.55 13.50
CA ASP A 186 16.41 4.27 14.71
C ASP A 186 15.05 3.78 15.26
N GLY A 187 14.37 2.88 14.57
CA GLY A 187 13.03 2.38 14.95
C GLY A 187 11.90 3.41 14.80
N ARG A 188 12.15 4.49 14.05
CA ARG A 188 11.15 5.52 13.72
C ARG A 188 10.28 5.15 12.52
N LEU A 189 10.78 4.26 11.67
CA LEU A 189 10.07 3.65 10.56
C LEU A 189 10.03 2.13 10.76
N THR A 190 8.89 1.51 10.47
CA THR A 190 8.76 0.05 10.57
C THR A 190 9.50 -0.63 9.42
N GLU A 191 9.99 -1.85 9.63
CA GLU A 191 10.61 -2.66 8.57
C GLU A 191 9.62 -2.90 7.41
N TYR A 192 8.34 -3.10 7.75
CA TYR A 192 7.25 -3.22 6.78
C TYR A 192 7.17 -1.99 5.87
N ALA A 193 7.11 -0.79 6.45
CA ALA A 193 7.03 0.44 5.69
C ALA A 193 8.30 0.65 4.83
N TYR A 194 9.47 0.38 5.40
CA TYR A 194 10.74 0.48 4.66
C TYR A 194 10.79 -0.44 3.43
N ARG A 195 10.44 -1.72 3.58
CA ARG A 195 10.37 -2.69 2.47
C ARG A 195 9.36 -2.27 1.41
N SER A 196 8.21 -1.77 1.84
CA SER A 196 7.17 -1.27 0.94
C SER A 196 7.66 -0.08 0.12
N VAL A 197 8.42 0.82 0.74
CA VAL A 197 9.05 1.96 0.05
C VAL A 197 10.09 1.48 -0.97
N LEU A 198 10.95 0.53 -0.61
CA LEU A 198 11.93 -0.05 -1.54
C LEU A 198 11.25 -0.68 -2.76
N ALA A 199 10.23 -1.50 -2.52
CA ALA A 199 9.46 -2.17 -3.56
C ALA A 199 8.75 -1.17 -4.49
N GLY A 200 8.10 -0.15 -3.91
CA GLY A 200 7.39 0.88 -4.67
C GLY A 200 8.30 1.78 -5.51
N ARG A 201 9.52 2.06 -5.03
CA ARG A 201 10.53 2.84 -5.78
C ARG A 201 11.14 2.09 -6.96
N GLY A 202 10.87 0.79 -7.08
CA GLY A 202 11.49 -0.06 -8.10
C GLY A 202 13.01 -0.17 -7.94
N THR A 203 13.52 0.08 -6.72
CA THR A 203 14.94 -0.09 -6.44
C THR A 203 15.18 -1.60 -6.39
N PRO A 204 16.01 -2.17 -7.28
CA PRO A 204 16.36 -3.58 -7.18
C PRO A 204 16.99 -3.77 -5.81
N GLY A 205 16.46 -4.71 -5.01
CA GLY A 205 17.15 -5.18 -3.81
C GLY A 205 18.59 -5.54 -4.18
N ALA A 206 19.54 -4.97 -3.43
CA ALA A 206 20.94 -5.32 -3.54
C ALA A 206 21.20 -6.78 -3.15
#